data_AF-A0A1Y2A8E0-F1
#
_entry.id   AF-A0A1Y2A8E0-F1
#
_cell.length_a   1.000
_cell.length_b   1.000
_cell.length_c   1.000
_cell.angle_alpha   90.00
_cell.angle_beta   90.00
_cell.angle_gamma   90.00
#
_symmetry.space_group_name_H-M   'P 1'
#
loop_
_entity.id
_entity.type
_entity.pdbx_description
1 polymer ?
#
loop_
_entity_poly.entity_id
_entity_poly.type
_entity_poly.pdbx_seq_one_letter_code
_entity_poly.pdbx_strand_id
1 'polypeptide(L)'
;MADEFDDREFSCAGIIPRGLGYEQLPPESQICVVLGGRSGSSLVNGDDYINLSFDYWNSYQWRIGMLCAFWGIFAGTYLIAA
;
A
#
# COMPACT_ATOMS: atom_id res chain seq x y z
N MET A 1 -5.67 1.96 -7.25
CA MET A 1 -4.73 2.67 -6.36
C MET A 1 -3.94 1.70 -5.49
N ALA A 2 -4.51 0.65 -4.92
CA ALA A 2 -3.72 -0.40 -4.27
C ALA A 2 -2.77 -1.14 -5.23
N ASP A 3 -3.26 -1.45 -6.44
CA ASP A 3 -2.50 -2.19 -7.48
C ASP A 3 -1.20 -1.51 -7.95
N GLU A 4 -1.05 -0.19 -7.78
CA GLU A 4 0.17 0.54 -8.19
C GLU A 4 1.28 0.50 -7.12
N PHE A 5 0.91 0.22 -5.87
CA PHE A 5 1.80 0.20 -4.71
C PHE A 5 2.09 -1.22 -4.21
N ASP A 6 1.35 -2.22 -4.74
CA ASP A 6 1.53 -3.64 -4.44
C ASP A 6 2.98 -4.07 -4.76
N ASP A 7 3.66 -4.65 -3.77
CA ASP A 7 5.03 -5.16 -3.88
C ASP A 7 6.08 -4.14 -4.35
N ARG A 8 5.84 -2.84 -4.12
CA ARG A 8 6.76 -1.76 -4.51
C ARG A 8 7.39 -1.05 -3.32
N GLU A 9 8.70 -0.86 -3.41
CA GLU A 9 9.45 -0.06 -2.45
C GLU A 9 9.67 1.37 -2.98
N PHE A 10 9.50 2.35 -2.10
CA PHE A 10 9.71 3.76 -2.39
C PHE A 10 10.85 4.29 -1.54
N SER A 11 11.68 5.16 -2.14
CA SER A 11 12.72 5.86 -1.38
C SER A 11 12.08 6.82 -0.39
N CYS A 12 12.61 6.82 0.84
CA CYS A 12 12.10 7.67 1.89
C CYS A 12 12.23 9.15 1.51
N ALA A 13 11.12 9.90 1.53
CA ALA A 13 11.12 11.35 1.33
C ALA A 13 11.87 12.08 2.44
N GLY A 14 12.01 11.46 3.61
CA GLY A 14 12.74 12.05 4.70
C GLY A 14 12.94 11.24 5.96
N ILE A 15 14.19 11.15 6.42
CA ILE A 15 14.59 10.40 7.62
C ILE A 15 14.62 11.32 8.84
N ILE A 16 14.12 10.90 10.00
CA ILE A 16 14.21 11.65 11.27
C ILE A 16 14.87 10.77 12.35
N PRO A 17 15.49 11.36 13.38
CA PRO A 17 15.68 12.78 13.64
C PRO A 17 16.79 13.42 12.79
N ARG A 18 16.63 14.70 12.41
CA ARG A 18 17.68 15.52 11.76
C ARG A 18 17.95 16.77 12.58
N GLY A 19 19.21 17.16 12.71
CA GLY A 19 19.60 18.39 13.41
C GLY A 19 20.97 18.27 14.06
N LEU A 20 21.49 19.41 14.52
CA LEU A 20 22.76 19.48 15.27
C LEU A 20 22.67 18.59 16.52
N GLY A 21 23.58 17.62 16.62
CA GLY A 21 23.60 16.61 17.68
C GLY A 21 23.04 15.24 17.27
N TYR A 22 22.39 15.12 16.11
CA TYR A 22 21.83 13.86 15.60
C TYR A 22 22.61 13.23 14.42
N GLU A 23 23.77 13.78 14.06
CA GLU A 23 24.58 13.35 12.90
C GLU A 23 25.30 12.00 13.11
N GLN A 24 25.51 11.58 14.37
CA GLN A 24 26.22 10.34 14.71
C GLN A 24 25.28 9.23 15.22
N LEU A 25 23.99 9.32 14.93
CA LEU A 25 23.05 8.27 15.34
C LEU A 25 23.24 7.00 14.49
N PRO A 26 23.21 5.82 15.11
CA PRO A 26 23.14 4.56 14.39
C PRO A 26 21.96 4.57 13.39
N PRO A 27 22.09 3.97 12.20
CA PRO A 27 21.00 3.91 11.23
C PRO A 27 19.71 3.31 11.83
N GLU A 28 19.82 2.35 12.74
CA GLU A 28 18.70 1.74 13.49
C GLU A 28 17.89 2.74 14.34
N SER A 29 18.49 3.87 14.71
CA SER A 29 17.84 4.92 15.51
C SER A 29 17.25 6.05 14.65
N GLN A 30 17.27 5.87 13.34
CA GLN A 30 16.66 6.76 12.35
C GLN A 30 15.46 6.06 11.70
N ILE A 31 14.39 6.81 11.44
CA ILE A 31 13.14 6.29 10.85
C ILE A 31 12.63 7.23 9.76
N CYS A 32 11.97 6.68 8.74
CA CYS A 32 11.30 7.48 7.73
C CYS A 32 10.09 8.22 8.32
N VAL A 33 9.88 9.49 7.93
CA VAL A 33 8.71 10.31 8.29
C VAL A 33 7.40 9.77 7.71
N VAL A 34 7.49 8.95 6.67
CA VAL A 34 6.34 8.42 5.95
C VAL A 34 5.72 7.25 6.71
N LEU A 35 4.38 7.15 6.70
CA LEU A 35 3.65 6.02 7.29
C LEU A 35 4.12 4.70 6.67
N GLY A 36 4.35 3.68 7.49
CA GLY A 36 4.93 2.40 7.03
C GLY A 36 6.46 2.37 6.95
N GLY A 37 7.15 3.46 7.32
CA GLY A 37 8.60 3.47 7.46
C GLY A 37 9.09 2.60 8.63
N ARG A 38 10.12 1.78 8.39
CA ARG A 38 10.79 0.98 9.43
C ARG A 38 12.09 1.64 9.88
N SER A 39 12.39 1.54 11.18
CA SER A 39 13.65 2.02 11.76
C SER A 39 14.85 1.34 11.08
N GLY A 40 15.86 2.10 10.69
CA GLY A 40 17.03 1.59 9.96
C GLY A 40 16.84 1.40 8.45
N SER A 41 15.63 1.55 7.92
CA SER A 41 15.38 1.44 6.48
C SER A 41 15.17 2.81 5.84
N SER A 42 15.90 3.08 4.75
CA SER A 42 15.63 4.21 3.85
C SER A 42 14.58 3.91 2.78
N LEU A 43 14.00 2.70 2.83
CA LEU A 43 12.99 2.19 1.91
C LEU A 43 11.68 2.00 2.67
N VAL A 44 10.59 2.44 2.06
CA VAL A 44 9.22 2.30 2.57
C VAL A 44 8.47 1.36 1.65
N ASN A 45 7.86 0.32 2.22
CA ASN A 45 7.03 -0.60 1.46
C ASN A 45 5.66 0.06 1.17
N GLY A 46 5.22 0.00 -0.09
CA GLY A 46 3.98 0.60 -0.57
C GLY A 46 2.73 -0.02 0.05
N ASP A 47 2.75 -1.31 0.38
CA ASP A 47 1.64 -2.01 1.05
C ASP A 47 1.48 -1.51 2.48
N ASP A 48 2.57 -1.42 3.24
CA ASP A 48 2.56 -0.88 4.60
C ASP A 48 2.07 0.58 4.59
N TYR A 49 2.47 1.37 3.58
CA TYR A 49 2.01 2.75 3.41
C TYR A 49 0.50 2.83 3.15
N ILE A 50 -0.03 2.12 2.15
CA ILE A 50 -1.47 2.16 1.81
C ILE A 50 -2.32 1.63 2.95
N ASN A 51 -1.86 0.56 3.58
CA ASN A 51 -2.56 -0.06 4.68
C ASN A 51 -2.70 0.90 5.87
N LEU A 52 -1.61 1.55 6.28
CA LEU A 52 -1.63 2.48 7.41
C LEU A 52 -2.28 3.83 7.08
N SER A 53 -2.16 4.31 5.84
CA SER A 53 -2.69 5.63 5.46
C SER A 53 -4.17 5.60 5.05
N PHE A 54 -4.64 4.52 4.44
CA PHE A 54 -5.99 4.40 3.90
C PHE A 54 -6.82 3.25 4.52
N ASP A 55 -6.27 2.51 5.50
CA ASP A 55 -6.88 1.32 6.10
C ASP A 55 -7.38 0.31 5.03
N TYR A 56 -6.62 0.24 3.93
CA TYR A 56 -6.97 -0.56 2.77
C TYR A 56 -6.14 -1.83 2.75
N TRP A 57 -6.80 -2.95 2.99
CA TRP A 57 -6.19 -4.28 3.00
C TRP A 57 -6.48 -4.99 1.67
N ASN A 58 -5.46 -5.56 1.03
CA ASN A 58 -5.56 -6.26 -0.26
C ASN A 58 -6.52 -7.49 -0.22
N SER A 59 -6.96 -7.92 0.97
CA SER A 59 -8.01 -8.96 1.13
C SER A 59 -9.39 -8.61 0.52
N TYR A 60 -9.62 -7.37 0.07
CA TYR A 60 -10.90 -6.96 -0.52
C TYR A 60 -11.09 -7.27 -2.01
N GLN A 61 -10.10 -7.88 -2.68
CA GLN A 61 -10.20 -8.26 -4.11
C GLN A 61 -11.40 -9.17 -4.42
N TRP A 62 -11.88 -9.96 -3.45
CA TRP A 62 -13.04 -10.84 -3.61
C TRP A 62 -14.32 -10.11 -4.04
N ARG A 63 -14.46 -8.81 -3.73
CA ARG A 63 -15.61 -7.99 -4.17
C ARG A 63 -15.65 -7.79 -5.69
N ILE A 64 -14.50 -7.80 -6.37
CA ILE A 64 -14.45 -7.75 -7.84
C ILE A 64 -15.01 -9.05 -8.43
N GLY A 65 -14.75 -10.20 -7.79
CA GLY A 65 -15.34 -11.48 -8.16
C GLY A 65 -16.88 -11.44 -8.12
N MET A 66 -17.47 -10.79 -7.12
CA MET A 66 -18.92 -10.64 -7.02
C MET A 66 -19.50 -9.75 -8.12
N LEU A 67 -18.81 -8.66 -8.50
CA LEU A 67 -19.20 -7.81 -9.62
C LEU A 67 -19.13 -8.55 -10.96
N CYS A 68 -18.06 -9.30 -11.20
CA CYS A 68 -17.91 -10.12 -12.40
C CYS A 68 -19.01 -11.20 -12.51
N ALA A 69 -19.35 -11.85 -11.39
CA ALA A 69 -20.44 -12.82 -11.35
C ALA A 69 -21.79 -12.19 -11.67
N PHE A 70 -22.10 -11.03 -11.07
CA PHE A 70 -23.34 -10.30 -11.35
C PHE A 70 -23.42 -9.91 -12.83
N TRP A 71 -22.34 -9.36 -13.39
CA TRP A 71 -22.26 -9.00 -14.80
C TRP A 71 -22.45 -10.21 -15.73
N GLY A 72 -21.79 -11.34 -15.43
CA GLY A 72 -21.92 -12.58 -16.20
C GLY A 72 -23.33 -13.17 -16.16
N ILE A 73 -23.99 -13.16 -15.01
CA ILE A 73 -25.38 -13.63 -14.87
C ILE A 73 -26.33 -12.74 -15.68
N PHE A 74 -26.22 -11.42 -15.55
CA PHE A 74 -27.09 -10.49 -16.29
C PHE A 74 -26.86 -10.59 -17.80
N ALA A 75 -25.59 -10.66 -18.26
CA ALA A 75 -25.27 -10.86 -19.66
C ALA A 75 -25.81 -12.21 -20.19
N GLY A 76 -25.67 -13.29 -19.41
CA GLY A 76 -26.18 -14.61 -19.78
C GLY A 76 -27.70 -14.65 -19.90
N THR A 77 -28.42 -14.10 -18.92
CA THR A 77 -29.89 -14.03 -18.97
C THR A 77 -30.39 -13.18 -20.15
N TYR A 78 -29.72 -12.08 -20.48
CA TYR A 78 -30.05 -11.26 -21.64
C TYR A 78 -29.88 -12.04 -22.96
N LEU A 79 -28.80 -12.80 -23.10
CA LEU A 79 -28.55 -13.61 -24.29
C LEU A 79 -29.51 -14.80 -24.43
N ILE A 80 -29.99 -15.37 -23.32
CA ILE A 80 -30.99 -16.45 -23.33
C ILE A 80 -32.39 -15.92 -23.66
N ALA A 81 -32.70 -14.68 -23.27
CA ALA A 81 -34.00 -14.05 -23.51
C ALA A 81 -34.15 -13.43 -24.92
N ALA A 82 -33.05 -13.22 -25.63
CA ALA A 82 -33.02 -12.74 -27.02
C ALA A 82 -33.29 -13.87 -28.02
#